data_AF-A0A0H3ECD1-F1
#
_entry.id   AF-A0A0H3ECD1-F1
#
_cell.length_a   1.000
_cell.length_b   1.000
_cell.length_c   1.000
_cell.angle_alpha   90.00
_cell.angle_beta   90.00
_cell.angle_gamma   90.00
#
_symmetry.space_group_name_H-M   'P 1'
#
loop_
_entity.id
_entity.type
_entity.pdbx_description
1 polymer ?
#
loop_
_entity_poly.entity_id
_entity_poly.type
_entity_poly.pdbx_seq_one_letter_code
_entity_poly.pdbx_strand_id
1 'polypeptide(L)'
;MSSSQLNFGTKSYNPDVLSCLANLSNDEVFTSPQLANRVLDLLPQEVWHDSSTTFLDPFTKTGVFLREITRRLLKGLEDEIPDLQKRIDHILNYQVWGIAITELTALLSRRTLYCSKKANSKYSIDDMFDTPDGHIHYKAIEHMWAGDRCVYCGAKRD
;
A
#
# COMPACT_ATOMS: atom_id res chain seq x y z
N MET A 1 -11.66 5.09 -55.34
CA MET A 1 -10.59 4.74 -54.39
C MET A 1 -10.25 5.98 -53.58
N SER A 2 -10.77 6.08 -52.36
CA SER A 2 -10.37 7.11 -51.40
C SER A 2 -10.03 6.36 -50.12
N SER A 3 -8.74 6.25 -49.84
CA SER A 3 -8.18 5.63 -48.65
C SER A 3 -8.41 6.55 -47.46
N SER A 4 -9.36 6.21 -46.59
CA SER A 4 -9.46 6.77 -45.25
C SER A 4 -8.26 6.30 -44.44
N GLN A 5 -7.25 7.17 -44.31
CA GLN A 5 -6.17 6.99 -43.36
C GLN A 5 -6.75 7.03 -41.94
N LEU A 6 -6.76 5.88 -41.26
CA LEU A 6 -6.99 5.79 -39.83
C LEU A 6 -5.80 6.46 -39.13
N ASN A 7 -6.08 7.62 -38.54
CA ASN A 7 -5.17 8.34 -37.68
C ASN A 7 -5.03 7.54 -36.36
N PHE A 8 -4.05 6.63 -36.29
CA PHE A 8 -3.67 5.97 -35.04
C PHE A 8 -2.95 6.97 -34.14
N GLY A 9 -3.77 7.77 -33.45
CA GLY A 9 -3.33 8.75 -32.46
C GLY A 9 -2.53 8.10 -31.34
N THR A 10 -1.24 8.39 -31.35
CA THR A 10 -0.40 8.78 -30.21
C THR A 10 -1.09 8.95 -28.86
N LYS A 11 -1.14 7.87 -28.07
CA LYS A 11 -0.92 7.86 -26.61
C LYS A 11 -0.83 6.40 -26.17
N SER A 12 0.35 5.97 -25.72
CA SER A 12 0.47 4.74 -24.94
C SER A 12 -0.35 4.93 -23.66
N TYR A 13 -1.57 4.41 -23.65
CA TYR A 13 -2.39 4.33 -22.45
C TYR A 13 -1.73 3.27 -21.57
N ASN A 14 -0.88 3.70 -20.63
CA ASN A 14 -0.31 2.85 -19.59
C ASN A 14 -1.08 3.11 -18.29
N PRO A 15 -2.26 2.48 -18.11
CA PRO A 15 -3.04 2.66 -16.91
C PRO A 15 -2.24 2.12 -15.72
N ASP A 16 -2.22 2.87 -14.61
CA ASP A 16 -1.61 2.42 -13.36
C ASP A 16 -2.24 1.07 -12.98
N VAL A 17 -1.42 0.07 -12.65
CA VAL A 17 -1.90 -1.30 -12.41
C VAL A 17 -2.93 -1.35 -11.28
N LEU A 18 -2.84 -0.46 -10.27
CA LEU A 18 -3.85 -0.40 -9.20
C LEU A 18 -5.16 0.19 -9.71
N SER A 19 -5.12 1.11 -10.67
CA SER A 19 -6.33 1.60 -11.35
C SER A 19 -7.01 0.52 -12.20
N CYS A 20 -6.23 -0.38 -12.81
CA CYS A 20 -6.78 -1.56 -13.51
C CYS A 20 -7.42 -2.54 -12.52
N LEU A 21 -6.74 -2.83 -11.41
CA LEU A 21 -7.24 -3.77 -10.39
C LEU A 21 -8.53 -3.27 -9.72
N ALA A 22 -8.66 -1.96 -9.49
CA ALA A 22 -9.86 -1.37 -8.89
C ALA A 22 -11.15 -1.63 -9.67
N ASN A 23 -11.04 -1.92 -10.97
CA ASN A 23 -12.18 -2.16 -11.86
C ASN A 23 -12.49 -3.66 -12.09
N LEU A 24 -11.72 -4.59 -11.51
CA LEU A 24 -11.77 -6.02 -11.85
C LEU A 24 -12.49 -6.90 -10.82
N SER A 25 -12.95 -6.38 -9.67
CA SER A 25 -13.61 -7.19 -8.64
C SER A 25 -14.81 -6.49 -8.00
N ASN A 26 -15.93 -7.21 -7.85
CA ASN A 26 -17.09 -6.75 -7.10
C ASN A 26 -16.90 -6.89 -5.57
N ASP A 27 -16.09 -7.86 -5.12
CA ASP A 27 -15.89 -8.16 -3.70
C ASP A 27 -14.63 -7.47 -3.11
N GLU A 28 -13.74 -6.96 -3.96
CA GLU A 28 -12.51 -6.25 -3.56
C GLU A 28 -12.51 -4.83 -4.13
N VAL A 29 -13.25 -3.94 -3.47
CA VAL A 29 -13.24 -2.52 -3.81
C VAL A 29 -11.91 -1.90 -3.34
N PHE A 30 -11.07 -1.50 -4.30
CA PHE A 30 -9.80 -0.84 -4.04
C PHE A 30 -9.90 0.69 -4.17
N THR A 31 -9.18 1.39 -3.30
CA THR A 31 -9.04 2.84 -3.38
C THR A 31 -8.15 3.20 -4.57
N SER A 32 -8.62 4.07 -5.46
CA SER A 32 -7.80 4.55 -6.57
C SER A 32 -6.66 5.45 -6.07
N PRO A 33 -5.52 5.52 -6.78
CA PRO A 33 -4.44 6.43 -6.40
C PRO A 33 -4.88 7.89 -6.26
N GLN A 34 -5.83 8.34 -7.08
CA GLN A 34 -6.36 9.71 -7.04
C GLN A 34 -7.18 9.94 -5.76
N LEU A 35 -8.00 8.98 -5.36
CA LEU A 35 -8.77 9.09 -4.12
C LEU A 35 -7.84 9.01 -2.89
N ALA A 36 -6.87 8.10 -2.89
CA ALA A 36 -5.88 8.01 -1.82
C ALA A 36 -5.11 9.32 -1.64
N ASN A 37 -4.66 9.94 -2.74
CA ASN A 37 -3.98 11.23 -2.67
C ASN A 37 -4.89 12.32 -2.09
N ARG A 38 -6.15 12.45 -2.55
CA ARG A 38 -7.11 13.42 -1.99
C ARG A 38 -7.34 13.26 -0.48
N VAL A 39 -7.40 12.03 0.01
CA VAL A 39 -7.55 11.77 1.45
C VAL A 39 -6.30 12.19 2.20
N LEU A 40 -5.12 11.83 1.69
CA LEU A 40 -3.85 12.18 2.33
C LEU A 40 -3.54 13.69 2.26
N ASP A 41 -4.09 14.42 1.30
CA ASP A 41 -4.00 15.89 1.22
C ASP A 41 -4.78 16.60 2.35
N LEU A 42 -5.66 15.89 3.06
CA LEU A 42 -6.38 16.42 4.23
C LEU A 42 -5.53 16.40 5.52
N LEU A 43 -4.41 15.67 5.51
CA LEU A 43 -3.49 15.64 6.65
C LEU A 43 -2.70 16.94 6.75
N PRO A 44 -2.26 17.34 7.97
CA PRO A 44 -1.33 18.46 8.14
C PRO A 44 -0.08 18.24 7.27
N GLN A 45 0.43 19.26 6.58
CA GLN A 45 1.53 19.11 5.60
C GLN A 45 2.89 18.85 6.26
N GLU A 46 2.99 19.15 7.53
CA GLU A 46 4.16 19.08 8.39
C GLU A 46 4.55 17.62 8.63
N VAL A 47 3.56 16.72 8.63
CA VAL A 47 3.76 15.27 8.81
C VAL A 47 4.63 14.65 7.71
N TRP A 48 4.72 15.30 6.53
CA TRP A 48 5.54 14.83 5.42
C TRP A 48 7.02 15.18 5.57
N HIS A 49 7.37 16.06 6.52
CA HIS A 49 8.71 16.59 6.75
C HIS A 49 9.23 16.24 8.16
N ASP A 50 8.62 15.25 8.81
CA ASP A 50 8.97 14.81 10.17
C ASP A 50 9.33 13.32 10.16
N SER A 51 10.60 13.00 10.35
CA SER A 51 11.11 11.64 10.39
C SER A 51 10.61 10.82 11.59
N SER A 52 10.01 11.47 12.60
CA SER A 52 9.42 10.82 13.77
C SER A 52 7.94 10.46 13.61
N THR A 53 7.26 10.98 12.59
CA THR A 53 5.85 10.66 12.36
C THR A 53 5.68 9.23 11.84
N THR A 54 4.72 8.50 12.40
CA THR A 54 4.38 7.12 12.01
C THR A 54 2.96 7.03 11.44
N PHE A 55 2.80 6.22 10.40
CA PHE A 55 1.54 5.98 9.69
C PHE A 55 1.15 4.50 9.80
N LEU A 56 -0.15 4.27 9.99
CA LEU A 56 -0.75 2.94 10.00
C LEU A 56 -1.94 2.91 9.04
N ASP A 57 -1.94 1.97 8.09
CA ASP A 57 -3.14 1.54 7.37
C ASP A 57 -3.66 0.23 7.99
N PRO A 58 -4.69 0.29 8.85
CA PRO A 58 -5.18 -0.88 9.59
C PRO A 58 -5.95 -1.87 8.73
N PHE A 59 -6.24 -1.54 7.46
CA PHE A 59 -7.02 -2.39 6.56
C PHE A 59 -6.42 -2.35 5.14
N THR A 60 -5.09 -2.41 5.04
CA THR A 60 -4.41 -2.30 3.76
C THR A 60 -4.80 -3.44 2.83
N LYS A 61 -5.23 -3.07 1.62
CA LYS A 61 -5.57 -4.01 0.55
C LYS A 61 -4.45 -4.12 -0.47
N THR A 62 -4.40 -3.16 -1.40
CA THR A 62 -3.36 -3.07 -2.43
C THR A 62 -2.10 -2.36 -1.94
N GLY A 63 -2.10 -1.79 -0.74
CA GLY A 63 -1.01 -0.93 -0.25
C GLY A 63 -1.00 0.48 -0.84
N VAL A 64 -2.10 0.93 -1.47
CA VAL A 64 -2.11 2.24 -2.15
C VAL A 64 -1.87 3.42 -1.21
N PHE A 65 -2.46 3.43 -0.02
CA PHE A 65 -2.20 4.48 0.97
C PHE A 65 -0.74 4.47 1.41
N LEU A 66 -0.22 3.30 1.78
CA LEU A 66 1.16 3.11 2.19
C LEU A 66 2.14 3.58 1.10
N ARG A 67 1.89 3.24 -0.17
CA ARG A 67 2.69 3.69 -1.32
C ARG A 67 2.72 5.21 -1.45
N GLU A 68 1.55 5.85 -1.40
CA GLU A 68 1.46 7.30 -1.56
C GLU A 68 2.03 8.06 -0.34
N ILE A 69 1.95 7.48 0.87
CA ILE A 69 2.63 7.96 2.07
C ILE A 69 4.14 7.89 1.88
N THR A 70 4.68 6.71 1.53
CA THR A 70 6.13 6.53 1.26
C THR A 70 6.63 7.50 0.20
N ARG A 71 5.87 7.71 -0.88
CA ARG A 71 6.23 8.68 -1.93
C ARG A 71 6.31 10.12 -1.42
N ARG A 72 5.39 10.52 -0.53
CA ARG A 72 5.41 11.87 0.07
C ARG A 72 6.58 12.02 1.05
N LEU A 73 6.80 11.05 1.93
CA LEU A 73 7.92 11.03 2.88
C LEU A 73 9.27 11.02 2.18
N LEU A 74 9.41 10.24 1.09
CA LEU A 74 10.63 10.26 0.28
C LEU A 74 10.93 11.69 -0.15
N LYS A 75 9.97 12.44 -0.69
CA LYS A 75 10.21 13.83 -1.07
C LYS A 75 10.45 14.75 0.14
N GLY A 76 9.61 14.67 1.17
CA GLY A 76 9.62 15.64 2.28
C GLY A 76 10.80 15.49 3.24
N LEU A 77 11.44 14.32 3.27
CA LEU A 77 12.63 14.05 4.11
C LEU A 77 13.96 14.23 3.36
N GLU A 78 13.97 14.78 2.14
CA GLU A 78 15.21 14.98 1.35
C GLU A 78 16.26 15.83 2.07
N ASP A 79 15.84 16.88 2.77
CA ASP A 79 16.76 17.78 3.47
C ASP A 79 17.30 17.15 4.76
N GLU A 80 16.49 16.32 5.44
CA GLU A 80 16.84 15.68 6.71
C GLU A 80 17.68 14.41 6.50
N ILE A 81 17.30 13.58 5.50
CA ILE A 81 17.97 12.32 5.16
C ILE A 81 18.33 12.35 3.65
N PRO A 82 19.45 13.00 3.27
CA PRO A 82 19.78 13.21 1.86
C PRO A 82 20.05 11.92 1.09
N ASP A 83 20.67 10.93 1.74
CA ASP A 83 20.95 9.63 1.12
C ASP A 83 19.64 8.86 0.86
N LEU A 84 19.40 8.53 -0.40
CA LEU A 84 18.14 7.91 -0.83
C LEU A 84 17.91 6.55 -0.19
N GLN A 85 18.94 5.71 -0.08
CA GLN A 85 18.78 4.37 0.48
C GLN A 85 18.46 4.46 1.97
N LYS A 86 19.25 5.21 2.75
CA LYS A 86 18.98 5.45 4.18
C LYS A 86 17.59 6.02 4.42
N ARG A 87 17.10 6.88 3.53
CA ARG A 87 15.76 7.46 3.62
C ARG A 87 14.68 6.42 3.33
N ILE A 88 14.86 5.57 2.32
CA ILE A 88 13.98 4.43 2.05
C ILE A 88 13.93 3.52 3.29
N ASP A 89 15.09 3.12 3.80
CA ASP A 89 15.19 2.22 4.94
C ASP A 89 14.54 2.83 6.18
N HIS A 90 14.80 4.11 6.46
CA HIS A 90 14.17 4.82 7.59
C HIS A 90 12.64 4.83 7.48
N ILE A 91 12.12 5.22 6.32
CA ILE A 91 10.67 5.31 6.09
C ILE A 91 10.02 3.93 6.26
N LEU A 92 10.61 2.89 5.67
CA LEU A 92 10.01 1.56 5.65
C LEU A 92 10.13 0.82 6.98
N ASN A 93 11.15 1.09 7.79
CA ASN A 93 11.36 0.41 9.09
C ASN A 93 10.78 1.18 10.28
N TYR A 94 10.55 2.49 10.16
CA TYR A 94 10.13 3.30 11.31
C TYR A 94 8.83 4.07 11.09
N GLN A 95 8.42 4.35 9.85
CA GLN A 95 7.29 5.25 9.60
C GLN A 95 6.07 4.59 8.97
N VAL A 96 6.20 3.48 8.25
CA VAL A 96 5.08 2.93 7.44
C VAL A 96 4.69 1.53 7.88
N TRP A 97 3.46 1.39 8.38
CA TRP A 97 2.92 0.14 8.93
C TRP A 97 1.57 -0.22 8.31
N GLY A 98 1.32 -1.50 8.10
CA GLY A 98 0.09 -1.99 7.51
C GLY A 98 -0.44 -3.27 8.16
N ILE A 99 -1.76 -3.35 8.33
CA ILE A 99 -2.46 -4.59 8.68
C ILE A 99 -3.35 -4.97 7.51
N ALA A 100 -3.04 -6.10 6.88
CA ALA A 100 -3.82 -6.63 5.77
C ALA A 100 -4.97 -7.50 6.25
N ILE A 101 -6.00 -7.62 5.42
CA ILE A 101 -7.24 -8.33 5.74
C ILE A 101 -7.24 -9.79 5.30
N THR A 102 -6.41 -10.14 4.32
CA THR A 102 -6.26 -11.48 3.75
C THR A 102 -4.79 -11.72 3.40
N GLU A 103 -4.41 -12.99 3.22
CA GLU A 103 -3.05 -13.31 2.77
C GLU A 103 -2.74 -12.69 1.40
N LEU A 104 -3.72 -12.69 0.48
CA LEU A 104 -3.56 -12.09 -0.84
C LEU A 104 -3.30 -10.59 -0.75
N THR A 105 -4.07 -9.86 0.06
CA THR A 105 -3.87 -8.41 0.25
C THR A 105 -2.55 -8.10 0.96
N ALA A 106 -2.10 -8.95 1.87
CA ALA A 106 -0.76 -8.84 2.46
C ALA A 106 0.33 -8.93 1.38
N LEU A 107 0.27 -9.95 0.52
CA LEU A 107 1.23 -10.14 -0.56
C LEU A 107 1.21 -9.00 -1.59
N LEU A 108 0.02 -8.49 -1.93
CA LEU A 108 -0.13 -7.33 -2.83
C LEU A 108 0.45 -6.07 -2.19
N SER A 109 0.11 -5.78 -0.94
CA SER A 109 0.63 -4.63 -0.19
C SER A 109 2.16 -4.66 -0.11
N ARG A 110 2.76 -5.82 0.18
CA ARG A 110 4.22 -5.99 0.18
C ARG A 110 4.82 -5.75 -1.20
N ARG A 111 4.23 -6.31 -2.26
CA ARG A 111 4.73 -6.10 -3.63
C ARG A 111 4.64 -4.62 -4.04
N THR A 112 3.60 -3.92 -3.61
CA THR A 112 3.42 -2.48 -3.85
C THR A 112 4.44 -1.65 -3.06
N LEU A 113 4.67 -1.97 -1.79
CA LEU A 113 5.48 -1.15 -0.89
C LEU A 113 6.99 -1.47 -0.98
N TYR A 114 7.35 -2.76 -0.99
CA TYR A 114 8.73 -3.23 -0.95
C TYR A 114 9.26 -3.60 -2.34
N CYS A 115 8.45 -3.46 -3.39
CA CYS A 115 8.73 -4.04 -4.72
C CYS A 115 8.94 -5.57 -4.68
N SER A 116 8.59 -6.27 -3.60
CA SER A 116 8.72 -7.71 -3.46
C SER A 116 7.62 -8.30 -2.58
N LYS A 117 7.26 -9.56 -2.81
CA LYS A 117 6.31 -10.29 -1.94
C LYS A 117 6.92 -10.62 -0.57
N LYS A 118 8.26 -10.57 -0.47
CA LYS A 118 9.02 -10.81 0.75
C LYS A 118 9.92 -9.61 1.03
N ALA A 119 9.74 -8.98 2.17
CA ALA A 119 10.44 -7.76 2.56
C ALA A 119 11.96 -8.01 2.72
N ASN A 120 12.36 -9.15 3.27
CA ASN A 120 13.77 -9.55 3.41
C ASN A 120 14.40 -10.23 2.17
N SER A 121 13.84 -10.03 0.97
CA SER A 121 14.39 -10.64 -0.24
C SER A 121 15.38 -9.72 -0.94
N LYS A 122 16.32 -10.29 -1.70
CA LYS A 122 17.25 -9.53 -2.57
C LYS A 122 16.60 -8.63 -3.64
N TYR A 123 15.28 -8.72 -3.79
CA TYR A 123 14.49 -7.93 -4.73
C TYR A 123 13.68 -6.83 -4.02
N SER A 124 13.75 -6.78 -2.69
CA SER A 124 13.20 -5.68 -1.91
C SER A 124 14.00 -4.41 -2.15
N ILE A 125 13.33 -3.27 -2.06
CA ILE A 125 14.00 -1.96 -2.08
C ILE A 125 14.59 -1.57 -0.72
N ASP A 126 14.21 -2.29 0.32
CA ASP A 126 14.75 -2.21 1.68
C ASP A 126 15.75 -3.35 1.91
N ASP A 127 16.86 -3.07 2.58
CA ASP A 127 17.90 -4.05 2.92
C ASP A 127 18.00 -4.37 4.42
N MET A 128 17.12 -3.78 5.25
CA MET A 128 17.14 -3.89 6.71
C MET A 128 16.17 -4.94 7.27
N PHE A 129 15.13 -5.32 6.52
CA PHE A 129 14.17 -6.30 7.01
C PHE A 129 14.79 -7.70 7.19
N ASP A 130 14.67 -8.23 8.41
CA ASP A 130 15.03 -9.62 8.71
C ASP A 130 13.89 -10.61 8.40
N THR A 131 12.65 -10.12 8.33
CA THR A 131 11.45 -10.96 8.18
C THR A 131 10.83 -10.84 6.79
N PRO A 132 10.18 -11.90 6.27
CA PRO A 132 9.54 -11.84 4.95
C PRO A 132 8.33 -10.90 4.94
N ASP A 133 7.76 -10.59 6.10
CA ASP A 133 6.54 -9.82 6.22
C ASP A 133 6.79 -8.32 6.32
N GLY A 134 8.00 -7.93 6.78
CA GLY A 134 8.31 -6.55 7.13
C GLY A 134 7.26 -6.01 8.10
N HIS A 135 6.75 -4.82 7.82
CA HIS A 135 5.67 -4.18 8.58
C HIS A 135 4.27 -4.34 7.95
N ILE A 136 4.09 -5.27 7.01
CA ILE A 136 2.77 -5.65 6.50
C ILE A 136 2.31 -6.93 7.20
N HIS A 137 1.58 -6.75 8.29
CA HIS A 137 1.09 -7.84 9.12
C HIS A 137 -0.20 -8.44 8.54
N TYR A 138 -0.28 -9.76 8.52
CA TYR A 138 -1.53 -10.50 8.38
C TYR A 138 -1.45 -11.78 9.19
N LYS A 139 -2.53 -12.07 9.90
CA LYS A 139 -2.72 -13.35 10.57
C LYS A 139 -4.19 -13.73 10.43
N ALA A 140 -4.43 -14.93 9.90
CA ALA A 140 -5.77 -15.50 9.94
C ALA A 140 -6.18 -15.65 11.42
N ILE A 141 -7.32 -15.07 11.77
CA ILE A 141 -7.89 -15.13 13.12
C ILE A 141 -9.23 -15.86 13.04
N GLU A 142 -9.43 -16.78 13.97
CA GLU A 142 -10.70 -17.47 14.13
C GLU A 142 -11.65 -16.63 14.97
N HIS A 143 -12.95 -16.79 14.73
CA HIS A 143 -13.95 -16.20 15.61
C HIS A 143 -13.79 -16.75 17.04
N MET A 144 -13.74 -15.82 18.00
CA MET A 144 -13.88 -16.17 19.41
C MET A 144 -15.37 -16.11 19.77
N TRP A 145 -15.91 -17.21 20.25
CA TRP A 145 -17.35 -17.37 20.45
C TRP A 145 -17.74 -17.27 21.92
N ALA A 146 -18.83 -16.55 22.20
CA ALA A 146 -19.54 -16.59 23.48
C ALA A 146 -21.02 -16.90 23.21
N GLY A 147 -21.43 -18.14 23.49
CA GLY A 147 -22.75 -18.63 23.09
C GLY A 147 -22.84 -18.81 21.56
N ASP A 148 -23.89 -18.25 20.95
CA ASP A 148 -24.19 -18.34 19.52
C ASP A 148 -23.56 -17.23 18.68
N ARG A 149 -22.79 -16.31 19.30
CA ARG A 149 -22.21 -15.13 18.63
C ARG A 149 -20.73 -14.95 18.87
N CYS A 150 -20.04 -14.35 17.90
CA CYS A 150 -18.65 -13.94 18.04
C CYS A 150 -18.53 -12.71 18.95
N VAL A 151 -17.58 -12.73 19.89
CA VAL A 151 -17.34 -11.64 20.85
C VAL A 151 -16.85 -10.34 20.19
N TYR A 152 -16.28 -10.41 18.99
CA TYR A 152 -15.71 -9.25 18.29
C TYR A 152 -16.63 -8.70 17.20
N CYS A 153 -17.16 -9.54 16.32
CA CYS A 153 -17.97 -9.07 15.18
C CYS A 153 -19.49 -9.31 15.33
N GLY A 154 -19.94 -10.05 16.35
CA GLY A 154 -21.36 -10.34 16.56
C GLY A 154 -22.00 -11.32 15.56
N ALA A 155 -21.22 -11.83 14.60
CA ALA A 155 -21.65 -12.88 13.67
C ALA A 155 -22.18 -14.10 14.44
N LYS A 156 -23.18 -14.79 13.87
CA LYS A 156 -23.65 -16.06 14.41
C LYS A 156 -22.67 -17.18 14.05
N ARG A 157 -22.66 -18.24 14.85
CA ARG A 157 -21.83 -19.43 14.61
C ARG A 157 -22.30 -20.26 13.40
N ASP A 158 -23.55 -20.06 12.97
CA ASP A 158 -24.23 -20.77 11.89
C ASP A 158 -24.45 -19.88 10.66
#